data_AF-Q54J85-F1
#
_entry.id   AF-Q54J85-F1
#
_cell.length_a   1.000
_cell.length_b   1.000
_cell.length_c   1.000
_cell.angle_alpha   90.00
_cell.angle_beta   90.00
_cell.angle_gamma   90.00
#
_symmetry.space_group_name_H-M   'P 1'
#
loop_
_entity.id
_entity.type
_entity.pdbx_description
1 polymer ?
#
loop_
_entity_poly.entity_id
_entity_poly.type
_entity_poly.pdbx_seq_one_letter_code
_entity_poly.pdbx_strand_id
1 'polypeptide(L)'
;MGGVVVITVDFFFLFFFFLLIYKNLLSKISLVKMKFIICLSIFILFFINLNNCQSLPDNGILYQSFLNWMDNYEINYPTNEIQIKFDNWKTNLLQVVELNTCNYYPEVIYTNQVESNPGQNTPKFELNKYSGLKETEFQQKYCGADPTMELPSKDSGLSGGAIAGIAIGVVAGVLILGAAGFLIYSKKKNGNLNSFKLKVFSVSFYFFFF
;
A
#
# COMPACT_ATOMS: atom_id res chain seq x y z
N MET A 1 5.22 -22.44 8.91
CA MET A 1 4.89 -21.51 7.80
C MET A 1 5.97 -20.42 7.79
N GLY A 2 7.05 -20.45 7.03
CA GLY A 2 7.37 -21.17 5.79
C GLY A 2 7.26 -20.24 4.58
N GLY A 3 8.16 -19.25 4.42
CA GLY A 3 8.38 -18.58 3.13
C GLY A 3 8.23 -17.05 3.08
N VAL A 4 9.10 -16.29 3.74
CA VAL A 4 9.36 -14.87 3.41
C VAL A 4 10.89 -14.67 3.35
N VAL A 5 11.54 -15.20 2.31
CA VAL A 5 13.01 -15.06 2.15
C VAL A 5 13.45 -14.69 0.71
N VAL A 6 12.55 -14.54 -0.27
CA VAL A 6 12.99 -14.49 -1.68
C VAL A 6 13.18 -13.08 -2.28
N ILE A 7 12.72 -12.00 -1.64
CA ILE A 7 12.74 -10.66 -2.31
C ILE A 7 14.04 -9.86 -2.08
N THR A 8 14.85 -10.19 -1.07
CA THR A 8 16.01 -9.33 -0.71
C THR A 8 17.21 -9.47 -1.65
N VAL A 9 17.36 -10.60 -2.35
CA VAL A 9 18.53 -10.85 -3.21
C VAL A 9 18.44 -10.07 -4.53
N ASP A 10 17.25 -9.96 -5.12
CA ASP A 10 17.07 -9.26 -6.39
C ASP A 10 17.33 -7.75 -6.30
N PHE A 11 17.01 -7.15 -5.15
CA PHE A 11 17.27 -5.73 -4.89
C PHE A 11 18.76 -5.39 -4.86
N PHE A 12 19.58 -6.27 -4.28
CA PHE A 12 21.02 -6.04 -4.19
C PHE A 12 21.68 -6.12 -5.56
N PHE A 13 21.29 -7.08 -6.39
CA PHE A 13 21.79 -7.21 -7.77
C PHE A 13 21.33 -6.03 -8.65
N LEU A 14 20.07 -5.61 -8.56
CA LEU A 14 19.58 -4.43 -9.27
C LEU A 14 20.33 -3.16 -8.86
N PHE A 15 20.59 -2.97 -7.56
CA PHE A 15 21.34 -1.83 -7.05
C PHE A 15 22.79 -1.82 -7.59
N PHE A 16 23.48 -2.96 -7.56
CA PHE A 16 24.83 -3.08 -8.12
C PHE A 16 24.87 -2.85 -9.62
N PHE A 17 23.91 -3.39 -10.37
CA PHE A 17 23.81 -3.17 -11.81
C PHE A 17 23.55 -1.70 -12.15
N PHE A 18 22.68 -1.04 -11.37
CA PHE A 18 22.41 0.39 -11.50
C PHE A 18 23.66 1.23 -11.22
N LEU A 19 24.43 0.90 -10.17
CA LEU A 19 25.71 1.56 -9.88
C LEU A 19 26.74 1.38 -11.00
N LEU A 20 26.81 0.19 -11.60
CA LEU A 20 27.74 -0.13 -12.70
C LEU A 20 27.39 0.69 -13.96
N ILE A 21 26.10 0.75 -14.31
CA ILE A 21 25.60 1.62 -15.39
C ILE A 21 25.89 3.08 -15.07
N TYR A 22 25.62 3.51 -13.83
CA TYR A 22 25.79 4.89 -13.40
C TYR A 22 27.24 5.35 -13.50
N LYS A 23 28.19 4.49 -13.08
CA LYS A 23 29.63 4.77 -13.19
C LYS A 23 30.07 4.99 -14.64
N ASN A 24 29.59 4.17 -15.58
CA ASN A 24 29.94 4.31 -16.99
C ASN A 24 29.34 5.57 -17.62
N LEU A 25 28.09 5.93 -17.28
CA LEU A 25 27.45 7.16 -17.78
C LEU A 25 28.05 8.44 -17.20
N LEU A 26 28.46 8.44 -15.93
CA LEU A 26 28.98 9.61 -15.23
C LEU A 26 30.20 10.25 -15.93
N SER A 27 31.02 9.46 -16.61
CA SER A 27 32.25 9.95 -17.25
C SER A 27 32.02 10.94 -18.40
N LYS A 28 30.81 11.01 -18.98
CA LYS A 28 30.53 11.80 -20.20
C LYS A 28 29.52 12.93 -20.02
N ILE A 29 29.02 13.14 -18.81
CA ILE A 29 27.80 13.92 -18.57
C ILE A 29 28.12 15.23 -17.84
N SER A 30 27.58 16.36 -18.33
CA SER A 30 27.74 17.65 -17.68
C SER A 30 27.11 17.67 -16.28
N LEU A 31 27.70 18.42 -15.34
CA LEU A 31 27.28 18.50 -13.93
C LEU A 31 25.76 18.69 -13.74
N VAL A 32 25.11 19.46 -14.62
CA VAL A 32 23.65 19.70 -14.58
C VAL A 32 22.86 18.42 -14.82
N LYS A 33 23.27 17.62 -15.82
CA LYS A 33 22.63 16.34 -16.13
C LYS A 33 22.89 15.31 -15.02
N MET A 34 24.07 15.35 -14.37
CA MET A 34 24.36 14.50 -13.21
C MET A 34 23.39 14.76 -12.06
N LYS A 35 23.13 16.02 -11.69
CA LYS A 35 22.15 16.37 -10.64
C LYS A 35 20.74 15.86 -10.96
N PHE A 36 20.33 15.94 -12.22
CA PHE A 36 19.02 15.43 -12.65
C PHE A 36 18.92 13.90 -12.50
N ILE A 37 19.95 13.15 -12.93
CA ILE A 37 19.93 11.68 -12.82
C ILE A 37 19.93 11.25 -11.35
N ILE A 38 20.70 11.91 -10.48
CA ILE A 38 20.68 11.65 -9.02
C ILE A 38 19.28 11.89 -8.44
N CYS A 39 18.64 13.01 -8.79
CA CYS A 39 17.31 13.33 -8.31
C CYS A 39 16.28 12.30 -8.78
N LEU A 40 16.35 11.88 -10.05
CA LEU A 40 15.50 10.85 -10.62
C LEU A 40 15.73 9.49 -9.94
N SER A 41 16.98 9.11 -9.65
CA SER A 41 17.27 7.85 -8.95
C SER A 41 16.74 7.86 -7.51
N ILE A 42 16.87 8.98 -6.79
CA ILE A 42 16.32 9.13 -5.44
C ILE A 42 14.79 9.02 -5.48
N PHE A 43 14.14 9.66 -6.46
CA PHE A 43 12.70 9.57 -6.65
C PHE A 43 12.27 8.13 -6.93
N ILE A 44 12.94 7.41 -7.84
CA ILE A 44 12.64 6.00 -8.13
C ILE A 44 12.83 5.13 -6.87
N LEU A 45 13.91 5.31 -6.12
CA LEU A 45 14.13 4.58 -4.86
C LEU A 45 13.06 4.90 -3.83
N PHE A 46 12.59 6.15 -3.74
CA PHE A 46 11.48 6.53 -2.89
C PHE A 46 10.18 5.80 -3.31
N PHE A 47 9.87 5.76 -4.60
CA PHE A 47 8.72 5.01 -5.13
C PHE A 47 8.79 3.51 -4.82
N ILE A 48 9.96 2.91 -4.97
CA ILE A 48 10.13 1.49 -4.67
C ILE A 48 9.93 1.23 -3.16
N ASN A 49 10.44 2.10 -2.29
CA ASN A 49 10.20 1.99 -0.85
C ASN A 49 8.73 2.18 -0.47
N LEU A 50 7.98 3.03 -1.17
CA LEU A 50 6.54 3.16 -0.96
C LEU A 50 5.79 1.87 -1.34
N ASN A 51 6.22 1.18 -2.41
CA ASN A 51 5.61 -0.08 -2.82
C ASN A 51 5.98 -1.26 -1.91
N ASN A 52 7.10 -1.17 -1.18
CA ASN A 52 7.50 -2.18 -0.18
C ASN A 52 6.79 -2.01 1.17
N CYS A 53 5.91 -1.02 1.33
CA CYS A 53 5.03 -0.95 2.49
C CYS A 53 4.16 -2.22 2.50
N GLN A 54 4.35 -3.05 3.53
CA GLN A 54 3.82 -4.41 3.68
C GLN A 54 2.47 -4.60 2.99
N SER A 55 2.49 -5.10 1.77
CA SER A 55 1.28 -5.40 1.04
C SER A 55 0.51 -6.43 1.84
N LEU A 56 -0.76 -6.12 2.14
CA LEU A 56 -1.72 -7.11 2.61
C LEU A 56 -1.53 -8.41 1.80
N PRO A 57 -1.52 -9.61 2.43
CA PRO A 57 -1.36 -10.85 1.69
C PRO A 57 -2.34 -10.93 0.51
N ASP A 58 -1.91 -11.55 -0.57
CA ASP A 58 -2.75 -11.73 -1.76
C ASP A 58 -4.09 -12.38 -1.38
N ASN A 59 -5.15 -12.03 -2.12
CA ASN A 59 -6.49 -12.54 -1.85
C ASN A 59 -6.55 -14.07 -1.83
N GLY A 60 -5.72 -14.78 -2.61
CA GLY A 60 -5.64 -16.23 -2.57
C GLY A 60 -5.13 -16.77 -1.22
N ILE A 61 -4.13 -16.10 -0.62
CA ILE A 61 -3.60 -16.47 0.70
C ILE A 61 -4.63 -16.16 1.80
N LEU A 62 -5.28 -14.99 1.71
CA LEU A 62 -6.35 -14.64 2.64
C LEU A 62 -7.52 -15.61 2.55
N TYR A 63 -7.90 -16.02 1.34
CA TYR A 63 -9.00 -16.96 1.11
C TYR A 63 -8.68 -18.34 1.67
N GLN A 64 -7.45 -18.85 1.47
CA GLN A 64 -7.02 -20.10 2.10
C GLN A 64 -7.04 -19.99 3.64
N SER A 65 -6.65 -18.83 4.19
CA SER A 65 -6.71 -18.58 5.63
C SER A 65 -8.14 -18.55 6.17
N PHE A 66 -9.07 -18.01 5.38
CA PHE A 66 -10.50 -18.03 5.66
C PHE A 66 -11.08 -19.44 5.67
N LEU A 67 -10.72 -20.29 4.71
CA LEU A 67 -11.14 -21.70 4.70
C LEU A 67 -10.63 -22.45 5.95
N ASN A 68 -9.35 -22.26 6.31
CA ASN A 68 -8.80 -22.85 7.54
C ASN A 68 -9.54 -22.33 8.80
N TRP A 69 -9.92 -21.05 8.82
CA TRP A 69 -10.72 -20.47 9.90
C TRP A 69 -12.12 -21.08 9.97
N MET A 70 -12.79 -21.30 8.83
CA MET A 70 -14.11 -21.97 8.78
C MET A 70 -14.02 -23.40 9.32
N ASP A 71 -13.01 -24.16 8.88
CA ASP A 71 -12.78 -25.53 9.33
C ASP A 71 -12.52 -25.59 10.85
N ASN A 72 -11.71 -24.66 11.39
CA ASN A 72 -11.41 -24.59 12.83
C ASN A 72 -12.63 -24.27 13.71
N TYR A 73 -13.63 -23.57 13.17
CA TYR A 73 -14.86 -23.21 13.90
C TYR A 73 -16.09 -24.04 13.47
N GLU A 74 -15.89 -25.06 12.65
CA GLU A 74 -16.94 -25.92 12.08
C GLU A 74 -18.07 -25.11 11.40
N ILE A 75 -17.70 -24.02 10.72
CA ILE A 75 -18.63 -23.13 10.03
C ILE A 75 -18.82 -23.62 8.60
N ASN A 76 -20.07 -23.84 8.20
CA ASN A 76 -20.41 -24.20 6.83
C ASN A 76 -21.38 -23.16 6.23
N TYR A 77 -20.92 -22.46 5.20
CA TYR A 77 -21.73 -21.49 4.47
C TYR A 77 -22.20 -22.07 3.13
N PRO A 78 -23.42 -21.74 2.67
CA PRO A 78 -23.85 -22.02 1.30
C PRO A 78 -22.87 -21.42 0.27
N THR A 79 -22.64 -22.12 -0.84
CA THR A 79 -21.67 -21.69 -1.88
C THR A 79 -21.94 -20.28 -2.41
N ASN A 80 -23.21 -19.87 -2.48
CA ASN A 80 -23.61 -18.52 -2.89
C ASN A 80 -23.33 -17.42 -1.85
N GLU A 81 -23.00 -17.77 -0.60
CA GLU A 81 -22.69 -16.81 0.48
C GLU A 81 -21.20 -16.75 0.81
N ILE A 82 -20.40 -17.76 0.43
CA ILE A 82 -18.98 -17.89 0.80
C ILE A 82 -18.18 -16.62 0.49
N GLN A 83 -18.35 -16.02 -0.69
CA GLN A 83 -17.60 -14.81 -1.07
C GLN A 83 -17.97 -13.61 -0.19
N ILE A 84 -19.26 -13.42 0.11
CA ILE A 84 -19.73 -12.32 0.98
C ILE A 84 -19.19 -12.52 2.40
N LYS A 85 -19.20 -13.75 2.90
CA LYS A 85 -18.66 -14.08 4.23
C LYS A 85 -17.14 -13.94 4.29
N PHE A 86 -16.43 -14.26 3.20
CA PHE A 86 -15.00 -13.98 3.06
C PHE A 86 -14.72 -12.47 3.11
N ASP A 87 -15.48 -11.65 2.39
CA ASP A 87 -15.29 -10.19 2.38
C ASP A 87 -15.55 -9.58 3.77
N ASN A 88 -16.57 -10.06 4.48
CA ASN A 88 -16.83 -9.69 5.88
C ASN A 88 -15.68 -10.13 6.80
N TRP A 89 -15.23 -11.38 6.69
CA TRP A 89 -14.12 -11.91 7.46
C TRP A 89 -12.82 -11.15 7.22
N LYS A 90 -12.51 -10.82 5.96
CA LYS A 90 -11.35 -10.02 5.57
C LYS A 90 -11.43 -8.63 6.20
N THR A 91 -12.60 -8.00 6.18
CA THR A 91 -12.81 -6.69 6.84
C THR A 91 -12.54 -6.77 8.34
N ASN A 92 -13.08 -7.78 9.01
CA ASN A 92 -12.87 -7.98 10.45
C ASN A 92 -11.42 -8.34 10.78
N LEU A 93 -10.72 -9.11 9.94
CA LEU A 93 -9.29 -9.39 10.07
C LEU A 93 -8.47 -8.11 10.02
N LEU A 94 -8.74 -7.24 9.04
CA LEU A 94 -8.04 -5.95 8.91
C LEU A 94 -8.26 -5.07 10.14
N GLN A 95 -9.49 -5.01 10.66
CA GLN A 95 -9.79 -4.27 11.88
C GLN A 95 -9.05 -4.85 13.11
N VAL A 96 -8.97 -6.17 13.24
CA VAL A 96 -8.21 -6.83 14.31
C VAL A 96 -6.72 -6.49 14.22
N VAL A 97 -6.16 -6.49 13.00
CA VAL A 97 -4.75 -6.11 12.78
C VAL A 97 -4.54 -4.63 13.12
N GLU A 98 -5.44 -3.74 12.70
CA GLU A 98 -5.38 -2.31 12.99
C GLU A 98 -5.44 -2.04 14.51
N LEU A 99 -6.43 -2.62 15.21
CA LEU A 99 -6.58 -2.49 16.66
C LEU A 99 -5.36 -3.02 17.42
N ASN A 100 -4.83 -4.18 17.01
CA ASN A 100 -3.63 -4.74 17.62
C ASN A 100 -2.36 -3.92 17.30
N THR A 101 -2.29 -3.26 16.14
CA THR A 101 -1.18 -2.35 15.80
C THR A 101 -1.21 -1.10 16.68
N CYS A 102 -2.40 -0.55 16.94
CA CYS A 102 -2.56 0.58 17.88
C CYS A 102 -2.26 0.19 19.34
N ASN A 103 -2.48 -1.07 19.71
CA ASN A 103 -2.17 -1.60 21.04
C ASN A 103 -0.72 -2.11 21.18
N TYR A 104 0.11 -1.94 20.15
CA TYR A 104 1.52 -2.35 20.22
C TYR A 104 2.30 -1.40 21.13
N TYR A 105 2.33 -1.72 22.42
CA TYR A 105 3.33 -1.19 23.34
C TYR A 105 4.64 -1.93 23.08
N PRO A 106 5.77 -1.22 22.91
CA PRO A 106 7.06 -1.89 22.84
C PRO A 106 7.23 -2.71 24.11
N GLU A 107 7.56 -3.99 23.97
CA GLU A 107 7.90 -4.86 25.09
C GLU A 107 9.13 -4.27 25.79
N VAL A 108 8.91 -3.53 26.88
CA VAL A 108 9.99 -3.01 27.69
C VAL A 108 10.49 -4.18 28.52
N ILE A 109 11.64 -4.74 28.13
CA ILE A 109 12.33 -5.77 28.90
C ILE A 109 12.83 -5.12 30.19
N TYR A 110 12.04 -5.18 31.25
CA TYR A 110 12.48 -4.77 32.58
C TYR A 110 13.35 -5.88 33.18
N THR A 111 14.65 -5.64 33.23
CA THR A 111 15.56 -6.47 34.00
C THR A 111 15.35 -6.16 35.48
N ASN A 112 14.71 -7.06 36.21
CA ASN A 112 14.61 -7.08 37.68
C ASN A 112 13.97 -5.83 38.31
N GLN A 113 12.65 -5.88 38.56
CA GLN A 113 11.98 -5.48 39.82
C GLN A 113 10.47 -5.78 39.67
N VAL A 114 9.87 -6.38 40.69
CA VAL A 114 8.48 -6.85 40.72
C VAL A 114 7.56 -5.64 40.89
N GLU A 115 7.22 -4.97 39.79
CA GLU A 115 6.12 -4.01 39.75
C GLU A 115 5.08 -4.55 38.75
N SER A 116 3.83 -4.69 39.19
CA SER A 116 2.71 -5.08 38.34
C SER A 116 2.58 -4.06 37.21
N ASN A 117 3.02 -4.44 36.01
CA ASN A 117 3.06 -3.55 34.87
C ASN A 117 1.61 -3.22 34.43
N PRO A 118 1.13 -1.97 34.56
CA PRO A 118 -0.26 -1.62 34.19
C PRO A 118 -0.55 -1.80 32.70
N GLY A 119 0.48 -2.06 31.86
CA GLY A 119 0.35 -2.33 30.43
C GLY A 119 -0.12 -3.74 30.04
N GLN A 120 -0.16 -4.71 30.96
CA GLN A 120 -0.55 -6.10 30.61
C GLN A 120 -2.06 -6.30 30.36
N ASN A 121 -2.89 -5.30 30.63
CA ASN A 121 -4.34 -5.37 30.41
C ASN A 121 -4.79 -4.76 29.07
N THR A 122 -3.87 -4.53 28.12
CA THR A 122 -4.28 -4.08 26.79
C THR A 122 -5.00 -5.23 26.06
N PRO A 123 -6.27 -5.04 25.64
CA PRO A 123 -7.01 -6.10 25.00
C PRO A 123 -6.34 -6.44 23.67
N LYS A 124 -5.93 -7.70 23.50
CA LYS A 124 -5.53 -8.25 22.21
C LYS A 124 -6.78 -8.78 21.52
N PHE A 125 -7.07 -8.26 20.34
CA PHE A 125 -8.19 -8.71 19.54
C PHE A 125 -7.77 -9.91 18.70
N GLU A 126 -8.66 -10.90 18.56
CA GLU A 126 -8.41 -12.09 17.76
C GLU A 126 -9.67 -12.44 16.95
N LEU A 127 -9.47 -13.06 15.79
CA LEU A 127 -10.58 -13.60 15.01
C LEU A 127 -11.29 -14.70 15.80
N ASN A 128 -12.61 -14.73 15.76
CA ASN A 128 -13.44 -15.71 16.46
C ASN A 128 -14.51 -16.26 15.51
N LYS A 129 -15.41 -17.13 16.00
CA LYS A 129 -16.47 -17.75 15.17
C LYS A 129 -17.46 -16.75 14.55
N TYR A 130 -17.51 -15.52 15.03
CA TYR A 130 -18.39 -14.46 14.52
C TYR A 130 -17.70 -13.56 13.50
N SER A 131 -16.41 -13.76 13.24
CA SER A 131 -15.65 -12.92 12.31
C SER A 131 -16.16 -12.98 10.87
N GLY A 132 -16.96 -13.97 10.46
CA GLY A 132 -17.63 -13.98 9.16
C GLY A 132 -18.90 -13.13 9.07
N LEU A 133 -19.38 -12.59 10.19
CA LEU A 133 -20.61 -11.79 10.26
C LEU A 133 -20.30 -10.31 10.09
N LYS A 134 -21.20 -9.60 9.43
CA LYS A 134 -21.20 -8.13 9.46
C LYS A 134 -21.66 -7.65 10.84
N GLU A 135 -21.17 -6.50 11.29
CA GLU A 135 -21.55 -5.93 12.61
C GLU A 135 -23.07 -5.87 12.81
N THR A 136 -23.81 -5.44 11.79
CA THR A 136 -25.29 -5.39 11.81
C THR A 136 -25.92 -6.78 11.94
N GLU A 137 -25.36 -7.80 11.28
CA GLU A 137 -25.83 -9.18 11.38
C GLU A 137 -25.55 -9.76 12.77
N PHE A 138 -24.38 -9.45 13.34
CA PHE A 138 -24.03 -9.85 14.69
C PHE A 138 -24.97 -9.21 15.73
N GLN A 139 -25.22 -7.91 15.63
CA GLN A 139 -26.12 -7.20 16.55
C GLN A 139 -27.57 -7.69 16.45
N GLN A 140 -28.07 -7.91 15.24
CA GLN A 140 -29.40 -8.46 15.01
C GLN A 140 -29.53 -9.88 15.60
N LYS A 141 -28.51 -10.72 15.45
CA LYS A 141 -28.55 -12.12 15.87
C LYS A 141 -28.28 -12.34 17.36
N TYR A 142 -27.40 -11.54 17.97
CA TYR A 142 -26.88 -11.80 19.32
C TYR A 142 -27.16 -10.70 20.34
N CYS A 143 -27.40 -9.46 19.91
CA CYS A 143 -27.64 -8.33 20.83
C CYS A 143 -29.12 -8.02 21.04
N GLY A 144 -30.03 -8.70 20.32
CA GLY A 144 -31.46 -8.38 20.37
C GLY A 144 -31.77 -6.98 19.86
N ALA A 145 -30.88 -6.40 19.04
CA ALA A 145 -31.10 -5.09 18.44
C ALA A 145 -32.32 -5.17 17.52
N ASP A 146 -33.31 -4.31 17.78
CA ASP A 146 -34.44 -4.12 16.89
C ASP A 146 -33.89 -3.65 15.53
N PRO A 147 -34.15 -4.38 14.42
CA PRO A 147 -33.65 -4.01 13.10
C PRO A 147 -34.12 -2.63 12.63
N THR A 148 -35.11 -2.02 13.30
CA THR A 148 -35.59 -0.67 13.00
C THR A 148 -34.71 0.44 13.59
N MET A 149 -33.82 0.13 14.54
CA MET A 149 -32.83 1.09 15.02
C MET A 149 -31.62 1.04 14.08
N GLU A 150 -31.67 1.83 13.00
CA GLU A 150 -30.49 2.10 12.18
C GLU A 150 -29.39 2.69 13.07
N LEU A 151 -28.38 1.89 13.38
CA LEU A 151 -27.15 2.40 13.98
C LEU A 151 -26.54 3.40 12.99
N PRO A 152 -26.00 4.53 13.48
CA PRO A 152 -25.32 5.48 12.60
C PRO A 152 -24.26 4.69 11.85
N SER A 153 -24.46 4.54 10.53
CA SER A 153 -23.54 3.85 9.66
C SER A 153 -22.19 4.52 9.83
N LYS A 154 -21.28 3.89 10.56
CA LYS A 154 -19.93 4.40 10.74
C LYS A 154 -19.36 4.52 9.35
N ASP A 155 -19.16 5.75 8.90
CA ASP A 155 -18.66 6.06 7.57
C ASP A 155 -17.44 5.17 7.33
N SER A 156 -17.62 4.21 6.43
CA SER A 156 -16.57 3.29 6.03
C SER A 156 -15.43 4.14 5.54
N GLY A 157 -14.30 4.10 6.26
CA GLY A 157 -13.07 4.75 5.85
C GLY A 157 -12.82 4.49 4.36
N LEU A 158 -12.32 5.52 3.65
CA LEU A 158 -12.14 5.52 2.21
C LEU A 158 -11.72 4.14 1.70
N SER A 159 -12.54 3.56 0.82
CA SER A 159 -12.25 2.27 0.18
C SER A 159 -10.79 2.23 -0.26
N GLY A 160 -10.12 1.09 -0.11
CA GLY A 160 -8.72 0.94 -0.54
C GLY A 160 -8.48 1.40 -1.99
N GLY A 161 -9.50 1.30 -2.86
CA GLY A 161 -9.47 1.85 -4.21
C GLY A 161 -9.41 3.38 -4.27
N ALA A 162 -10.08 4.08 -3.36
CA ALA A 162 -9.98 5.54 -3.24
C ALA A 162 -8.57 5.96 -2.76
N ILE A 163 -8.01 5.25 -1.79
CA ILE A 163 -6.64 5.51 -1.31
C ILE A 163 -5.63 5.26 -2.44
N ALA A 164 -5.76 4.15 -3.17
CA ALA A 164 -4.90 3.84 -4.31
C ALA A 164 -5.05 4.86 -5.46
N GLY A 165 -6.28 5.31 -5.74
CA GLY A 165 -6.56 6.32 -6.75
C GLY A 165 -5.92 7.68 -6.42
N ILE A 166 -5.97 8.10 -5.16
CA ILE A 166 -5.29 9.33 -4.70
C ILE A 166 -3.79 9.17 -4.85
N ALA A 167 -3.22 8.03 -4.44
CA ALA A 167 -1.79 7.79 -4.57
C ALA A 167 -1.33 7.93 -6.02
N ILE A 168 -1.97 7.22 -6.97
CA ILE A 168 -1.63 7.27 -8.40
C ILE A 168 -1.86 8.69 -8.97
N GLY A 169 -2.95 9.34 -8.58
CA GLY A 169 -3.27 10.71 -9.00
C GLY A 169 -2.20 11.72 -8.62
N VAL A 170 -1.63 11.61 -7.41
CA VAL A 170 -0.54 12.48 -6.95
C VAL A 170 0.74 12.24 -7.78
N VAL A 171 1.09 10.99 -8.08
CA VAL A 171 2.28 10.68 -8.92
C VAL A 171 2.15 11.29 -10.30
N ALA A 172 1.00 11.06 -10.96
CA ALA A 172 0.72 11.60 -12.28
C ALA A 172 0.73 13.14 -12.27
N GLY A 173 0.12 13.76 -11.24
CA GLY A 173 0.10 15.21 -11.07
C GLY A 173 1.50 15.80 -10.91
N VAL A 174 2.35 15.19 -10.08
CA VAL A 174 3.74 15.65 -9.87
C VAL A 174 4.56 15.51 -11.15
N LEU A 175 4.39 14.43 -11.93
CA LEU A 175 5.07 14.26 -13.21
C LEU A 175 4.67 15.34 -14.23
N ILE A 176 3.37 15.65 -14.34
CA ILE A 176 2.87 16.70 -15.25
C ILE A 176 3.40 18.07 -14.85
N LEU A 177 3.33 18.41 -13.55
CA LEU A 177 3.85 19.68 -13.05
C LEU A 177 5.37 19.80 -13.22
N GLY A 178 6.11 18.71 -12.99
CA GLY A 178 7.55 18.63 -13.22
C GLY A 178 7.92 18.85 -14.68
N ALA A 179 7.20 18.20 -15.62
CA ALA A 179 7.40 18.37 -17.05
C ALA A 179 7.09 19.81 -17.51
N ALA A 180 5.98 20.39 -17.03
CA ALA A 180 5.60 21.77 -17.32
C ALA A 180 6.66 22.77 -16.81
N GLY A 181 7.11 22.61 -15.56
CA GLY A 181 8.17 23.42 -14.98
C GLY A 181 9.49 23.32 -15.76
N PHE A 182 9.85 22.11 -16.21
CA PHE A 182 11.05 21.88 -17.01
C PHE A 182 10.98 22.55 -18.40
N LEU A 183 9.82 22.52 -19.07
CA LEU A 183 9.62 23.19 -20.35
C LEU A 183 9.71 24.72 -20.22
N ILE A 184 9.15 25.30 -19.16
CA ILE A 184 9.26 26.73 -18.88
C ILE A 184 10.72 27.12 -18.57
N TYR A 185 11.42 26.33 -17.74
CA TYR A 185 12.82 26.55 -17.41
C TYR A 185 13.72 26.47 -18.66
N SER A 186 13.49 25.48 -19.52
CA SER A 186 14.23 25.29 -20.78
C SER A 186 14.06 26.45 -21.75
N LYS A 187 12.85 27.04 -21.83
CA LYS A 187 12.60 28.24 -22.65
C LYS A 187 13.39 29.45 -22.16
N LYS A 188 13.51 29.67 -20.85
CA LYS A 188 14.20 30.85 -20.30
C LYS A 188 15.70 30.87 -20.60
N LYS A 189 16.36 29.70 -20.61
CA LYS A 189 17.82 29.62 -20.85
C LYS A 189 18.21 29.88 -22.31
N ASN A 190 17.29 29.64 -23.25
CA ASN A 190 17.54 29.82 -24.68
C ASN A 190 17.09 31.18 -25.24
N GLY A 191 16.97 32.21 -24.39
CA GLY A 191 16.54 33.58 -24.74
C GLY A 191 17.45 34.35 -25.71
N ASN A 192 18.24 33.66 -26.55
CA ASN A 192 19.06 34.27 -27.60
C ASN A 192 19.11 33.44 -28.90
N LEU A 193 18.00 32.79 -29.31
CA LEU A 193 17.90 32.05 -30.58
C LEU A 193 16.63 32.41 -31.35
N ASN A 194 16.66 33.54 -32.04
CA ASN A 194 15.67 33.98 -33.04
C ASN A 194 15.65 33.10 -34.32
N SER A 195 15.86 31.78 -34.25
CA SER A 195 15.90 30.95 -35.47
C SER A 195 15.54 29.47 -35.35
N PHE A 196 15.06 28.97 -34.21
CA PHE A 196 14.62 27.56 -34.15
C PHE A 196 13.27 27.37 -34.85
N LYS A 197 13.33 27.11 -36.16
CA LYS A 197 12.27 26.43 -36.92
C LYS A 197 11.90 25.15 -36.14
N LEU A 198 10.75 25.19 -35.49
CA LEU A 198 10.10 24.04 -34.87
C LEU A 198 9.75 23.07 -36.01
N LYS A 199 10.65 22.11 -36.29
CA LYS A 199 10.23 20.87 -36.95
C LYS A 199 9.31 20.19 -35.95
N VAL A 200 8.01 20.36 -36.17
CA VAL A 200 6.95 19.57 -35.54
C VAL A 200 7.26 18.11 -35.88
N PHE A 201 8.00 17.44 -34.99
CA PHE A 201 7.98 15.99 -34.96
C PHE A 201 6.59 15.64 -34.43
N SER A 202 5.70 15.33 -35.37
CA SER A 202 4.42 14.70 -35.10
C SER A 202 4.70 13.32 -34.50
N VAL A 203 4.99 13.28 -33.20
CA VAL A 203 4.98 12.03 -32.44
C VAL A 203 3.51 11.68 -32.28
N SER A 204 3.03 10.87 -33.22
CA SER A 204 1.74 10.18 -33.08
C SER A 204 1.83 9.30 -31.84
N PHE A 205 1.27 9.79 -30.74
CA PHE A 205 0.98 8.98 -29.57
C PHE A 205 -0.09 7.97 -29.98
N TYR A 206 0.33 6.80 -30.44
CA TYR A 206 -0.54 5.63 -30.44
C TYR A 206 -0.78 5.26 -28.97
N PHE A 207 -1.88 5.77 -28.43
CA PHE A 207 -2.49 5.28 -27.20
C PHE A 207 -2.91 3.83 -27.44
N PHE A 208 -2.09 2.89 -26.96
CA PHE A 208 -2.55 1.53 -26.69
C PHE A 208 -3.18 1.56 -25.29
N PHE A 209 -4.51 1.70 -25.25
CA PHE A 209 -5.31 1.25 -24.12
C PHE A 209 -5.67 -0.21 -24.38
N PHE A 210 -5.15 -1.10 -23.55
CA PHE A 210 -5.73 -2.41 -23.25
C PHE A 210 -5.74 -2.54 -21.73
#